data_AF-A0A7W1GMJ3-F1
#
_entry.id   AF-A0A7W1GMJ3-F1
#
_cell.length_a   1.000
_cell.length_b   1.000
_cell.length_c   1.000
_cell.angle_alpha   90.00
_cell.angle_beta   90.00
_cell.angle_gamma   90.00
#
_symmetry.space_group_name_H-M   'P 1'
#
loop_
_entity.id
_entity.type
_entity.pdbx_description
1 polymer ?
#
loop_
_entity_poly.entity_id
_entity_poly.type
_entity_poly.pdbx_seq_one_letter_code
_entity_poly.pdbx_strand_id
1 'polypeptide(L)'
;MSPLHAGPGRAASAGRIDRDVRVSLRTRDLVVVSWPIARDDAERLLPAGLEPATVDGRFLISLVAMRHEGTPRYRQINIRTYVAHEGEEAVYFLVTRVTGPGLVGALLGAPFAPSRIAVGPGLVEAPGLGVSLRYRIGDETDPGTIGRHEIGIFGRTRLRTIRIRRGAAVWRRAVAEGHVRADPIAVYGFNPDEPADLLYAEQAQLELERRPTRLRLPVQTRKIDSTGPV
;
A
#
# COMPACT_ATOMS: atom_id res chain seq x y z
N MET A 1 55.99 32.66 -9.78
CA MET A 1 54.71 32.12 -10.23
C MET A 1 54.55 30.74 -9.62
N SER A 2 53.79 30.65 -8.55
CA SER A 2 53.57 29.42 -7.78
C SER A 2 52.23 28.79 -8.19
N PRO A 3 52.13 27.47 -8.35
CA PRO A 3 50.85 26.82 -8.58
C PRO A 3 50.06 26.67 -7.26
N LEU A 4 48.80 27.09 -7.31
CA LEU A 4 47.81 26.98 -6.25
C LEU A 4 47.53 25.51 -5.88
N HIS A 5 47.67 25.19 -4.59
CA HIS A 5 47.10 23.98 -3.98
C HIS A 5 45.58 24.10 -3.91
N ALA A 6 44.87 23.29 -4.70
CA ALA A 6 43.45 23.03 -4.52
C ALA A 6 43.28 22.03 -3.36
N GLY A 7 42.72 22.49 -2.24
CA GLY A 7 42.39 21.64 -1.09
C GLY A 7 41.28 20.64 -1.43
N PRO A 8 41.23 19.48 -0.75
CA PRO A 8 40.22 18.46 -0.99
C PRO A 8 38.83 18.99 -0.65
N GLY A 9 37.93 18.87 -1.64
CA GLY A 9 36.55 19.30 -1.55
C GLY A 9 35.82 18.68 -0.36
N ARG A 10 35.11 19.53 0.38
CA ARG A 10 34.07 19.10 1.33
C ARG A 10 33.10 18.19 0.58
N ALA A 11 33.18 16.89 0.86
CA ALA A 11 32.14 15.94 0.50
C ALA A 11 30.80 16.50 1.01
N ALA A 12 29.86 16.69 0.09
CA ALA A 12 28.48 16.99 0.44
C ALA A 12 28.02 15.91 1.42
N SER A 13 27.72 16.30 2.66
CA SER A 13 27.15 15.41 3.64
C SER A 13 25.83 14.90 3.06
N ALA A 14 25.79 13.61 2.72
CA ALA A 14 24.57 12.91 2.40
C ALA A 14 23.63 13.07 3.60
N GLY A 15 22.62 13.93 3.46
CA GLY A 15 21.65 14.22 4.51
C GLY A 15 20.96 12.93 4.94
N ARG A 16 21.29 12.44 6.13
CA ARG A 16 20.63 11.29 6.74
C ARG A 16 19.24 11.73 7.18
N ILE A 17 18.20 11.26 6.48
CA ILE A 17 16.81 11.42 6.96
C ILE A 17 16.60 10.39 8.09
N ASP A 18 16.95 10.78 9.31
CA ASP A 18 16.85 9.95 10.53
C ASP A 18 15.57 10.28 11.34
N ARG A 19 14.60 10.98 10.74
CA ARG A 19 13.37 11.42 11.41
C ARG A 19 12.17 10.55 11.03
N ASP A 20 11.31 10.29 12.01
CA ASP A 20 9.97 9.76 11.78
C ASP A 20 9.25 10.63 10.75
N VAL A 21 8.82 10.02 9.65
CA VAL A 21 8.04 10.72 8.63
C VAL A 21 6.58 10.47 8.93
N ARG A 22 5.86 11.56 9.26
CA ARG A 22 4.39 11.56 9.38
C ARG A 22 3.79 12.33 8.22
N VAL A 23 2.86 11.69 7.51
CA VAL A 23 2.10 12.31 6.42
C VAL A 23 0.62 12.21 6.76
N SER A 24 -0.07 13.35 6.85
CA SER A 24 -1.52 13.39 7.03
C SER A 24 -2.18 13.58 5.66
N LEU A 25 -3.09 12.66 5.31
CA LEU A 25 -3.81 12.63 4.05
C LEU A 25 -5.31 12.74 4.32
N ARG A 26 -5.93 13.77 3.75
CA ARG A 26 -7.38 13.83 3.64
C ARG A 26 -7.79 13.01 2.43
N THR A 27 -8.61 12.00 2.65
CA THR A 27 -9.04 11.07 1.62
C THR A 27 -10.51 11.30 1.32
N ARG A 28 -10.83 11.31 0.04
CA ARG A 28 -12.18 11.35 -0.50
C ARG A 28 -12.45 10.16 -1.39
N ASP A 29 -13.73 9.79 -1.45
CA ASP A 29 -14.24 8.74 -2.33
C ASP A 29 -13.45 7.43 -2.17
N LEU A 30 -13.33 6.96 -0.94
CA LEU A 30 -12.67 5.69 -0.63
C LEU A 30 -13.63 4.56 -0.99
N VAL A 31 -13.22 3.74 -1.96
CA VAL A 31 -13.95 2.56 -2.44
C VAL A 31 -13.14 1.33 -2.12
N VAL A 32 -13.77 0.31 -1.54
CA VAL A 32 -13.17 -1.01 -1.31
C VAL A 32 -14.07 -2.07 -1.94
N VAL A 33 -13.53 -2.83 -2.88
CA VAL A 33 -14.17 -4.02 -3.46
C VAL A 33 -13.39 -5.23 -2.96
N SER A 34 -14.05 -6.21 -2.35
CA SER A 34 -13.39 -7.38 -1.77
C SER A 34 -14.03 -8.67 -2.27
N TRP A 35 -13.20 -9.57 -2.79
CA TRP A 35 -13.61 -10.91 -3.22
C TRP A 35 -13.10 -11.93 -2.20
N PRO A 36 -13.95 -12.90 -1.79
CA PRO A 36 -13.48 -14.04 -1.02
C PRO A 36 -12.52 -14.88 -1.86
N ILE A 37 -11.48 -15.41 -1.22
CA ILE A 37 -10.51 -16.32 -1.84
C ILE A 37 -10.28 -17.53 -0.92
N ALA A 38 -9.75 -18.62 -1.47
CA ALA A 38 -9.36 -19.75 -0.64
C ALA A 38 -8.11 -19.41 0.20
N ARG A 39 -7.92 -20.13 1.31
CA ARG A 39 -6.74 -19.99 2.16
C ARG A 39 -5.44 -20.21 1.38
N ASP A 40 -5.39 -21.31 0.63
CA ASP A 40 -4.21 -21.68 -0.17
C ASP A 40 -3.89 -20.62 -1.23
N ASP A 41 -4.90 -19.92 -1.75
CA ASP A 41 -4.68 -18.81 -2.67
C ASP A 41 -4.10 -17.59 -1.95
N ALA A 42 -4.62 -17.28 -0.75
CA ALA A 42 -4.08 -16.21 0.08
C ALA A 42 -2.61 -16.47 0.43
N GLU A 43 -2.23 -17.70 0.78
CA GLU A 43 -0.84 -18.08 1.06
C GLU A 43 0.07 -17.86 -0.16
N ARG A 44 -0.38 -18.24 -1.37
CA ARG A 44 0.41 -18.07 -2.61
C ARG A 44 0.66 -16.61 -2.99
N LEU A 45 -0.16 -15.67 -2.51
CA LEU A 45 0.03 -14.24 -2.75
C LEU A 45 1.15 -13.62 -1.90
N LEU A 46 1.57 -14.31 -0.83
CA LEU A 46 2.43 -13.74 0.18
C LEU A 46 3.91 -14.11 -0.03
N PRO A 47 4.83 -13.19 0.26
CA PRO A 47 6.23 -13.54 0.42
C PRO A 47 6.43 -14.41 1.66
N ALA A 48 7.52 -15.18 1.69
CA ALA A 48 7.89 -15.98 2.84
C ALA A 48 7.96 -15.14 4.13
N GLY A 49 7.43 -15.68 5.23
CA GLY A 49 7.41 -15.03 6.54
C GLY A 49 6.17 -14.17 6.82
N LEU A 50 5.22 -14.08 5.89
CA LEU A 50 3.87 -13.55 6.16
C LEU A 50 2.85 -14.68 6.15
N GLU A 51 1.93 -14.64 7.10
CA GLU A 51 0.82 -15.58 7.20
C GLU A 51 -0.49 -14.88 6.82
N PRO A 52 -1.37 -15.53 6.05
CA PRO A 52 -2.65 -14.93 5.69
C PRO A 52 -3.55 -14.81 6.94
N ALA A 53 -4.34 -13.75 7.00
CA ALA A 53 -5.34 -13.54 8.03
C ALA A 53 -6.74 -13.45 7.42
N THR A 54 -7.73 -13.92 8.18
CA THR A 54 -9.14 -13.77 7.82
C THR A 54 -9.68 -12.44 8.29
N VAL A 55 -10.58 -11.85 7.50
CA VAL A 55 -11.44 -10.73 7.88
C VAL A 55 -12.85 -11.26 8.01
N ASP A 56 -13.43 -11.14 9.21
CA ASP A 56 -14.77 -11.63 9.51
C ASP A 56 -14.95 -13.10 9.07
N GLY A 57 -13.93 -13.93 9.34
CA GLY A 57 -13.90 -15.36 9.01
C GLY A 57 -13.56 -15.72 7.56
N ARG A 58 -13.26 -14.76 6.68
CA ARG A 58 -12.96 -15.00 5.25
C ARG A 58 -11.58 -14.49 4.86
N PHE A 59 -10.87 -15.22 4.00
CA PHE A 59 -9.69 -14.68 3.31
C PHE A 59 -10.16 -13.82 2.13
N LEU A 60 -9.57 -12.64 1.96
CA LEU A 60 -10.02 -11.67 0.97
C LEU A 60 -8.85 -11.15 0.14
N ILE A 61 -9.11 -10.94 -1.16
CA ILE A 61 -8.35 -10.01 -1.98
C ILE A 61 -9.21 -8.77 -2.25
N SER A 62 -8.62 -7.59 -2.13
CA SER A 62 -9.35 -6.34 -2.29
C SER A 62 -8.70 -5.41 -3.31
N LEU A 63 -9.54 -4.77 -4.12
CA LEU A 63 -9.21 -3.56 -4.86
C LEU A 63 -9.69 -2.36 -4.05
N VAL A 64 -8.80 -1.40 -3.83
CA VAL A 64 -9.10 -0.18 -3.08
C VAL A 64 -8.73 1.02 -3.92
N ALA A 65 -9.70 1.90 -4.16
CA ALA A 65 -9.51 3.13 -4.90
C ALA A 65 -9.83 4.34 -4.01
N MET A 66 -9.05 5.41 -4.14
CA MET A 66 -9.29 6.63 -3.39
C MET A 66 -8.67 7.85 -4.05
N ARG A 67 -9.15 9.02 -3.62
CA ARG A 67 -8.58 10.33 -3.95
C ARG A 67 -8.02 10.97 -2.69
N HIS A 68 -6.79 11.45 -2.74
CA HIS A 68 -6.23 12.29 -1.69
C HIS A 68 -6.38 13.77 -2.06
N GLU A 69 -6.92 14.54 -1.12
CA GLU A 69 -6.98 15.99 -1.13
C GLU A 69 -5.79 16.57 -0.36
N GLY A 70 -5.49 17.85 -0.59
CA GLY A 70 -4.32 18.54 -0.03
C GLY A 70 -3.23 18.77 -1.08
N THR A 71 -1.97 18.91 -0.67
CA THR A 71 -0.84 19.11 -1.60
C THR A 71 0.24 18.09 -1.29
N PRO A 72 0.54 17.14 -2.21
CA PRO A 72 -0.05 17.00 -3.55
C PRO A 72 -1.45 16.36 -3.54
N ARG A 73 -2.33 16.79 -4.48
CA ARG A 73 -3.58 16.06 -4.80
C ARG A 73 -3.26 14.92 -5.74
N TYR A 74 -3.71 13.71 -5.41
CA TYR A 74 -3.51 12.56 -6.28
C TYR A 74 -4.59 11.50 -6.06
N ARG A 75 -4.68 10.54 -6.98
CA ARG A 75 -5.56 9.37 -6.86
C ARG A 75 -4.71 8.12 -6.76
N GLN A 76 -5.24 7.12 -6.10
CA GLN A 76 -4.54 5.88 -5.80
C GLN A 76 -5.47 4.68 -6.00
N ILE A 77 -4.93 3.61 -6.58
CA ILE A 77 -5.49 2.27 -6.55
C ILE A 77 -4.47 1.36 -5.88
N ASN A 78 -4.93 0.49 -4.98
CA ASN A 78 -4.12 -0.62 -4.49
C ASN A 78 -4.88 -1.94 -4.56
N ILE A 79 -4.12 -3.01 -4.81
CA ILE A 79 -4.57 -4.38 -4.64
C ILE A 79 -3.91 -4.89 -3.37
N ARG A 80 -4.69 -5.46 -2.47
CA ARG A 80 -4.21 -5.92 -1.16
C ARG A 80 -4.86 -7.22 -0.72
N THR A 81 -4.18 -7.93 0.16
CA THR A 81 -4.71 -9.05 0.94
C THR A 81 -4.43 -8.83 2.42
N TYR A 82 -4.95 -9.69 3.29
CA TYR A 82 -4.90 -9.55 4.75
C TYR A 82 -3.93 -10.57 5.34
N VAL A 83 -3.12 -10.10 6.29
CA VAL A 83 -2.05 -10.89 6.91
C VAL A 83 -2.00 -10.68 8.41
N ALA A 84 -1.53 -11.69 9.13
CA ALA A 84 -1.16 -11.55 10.53
C ALA A 84 0.28 -11.03 10.62
N HIS A 85 0.50 -9.98 11.42
CA HIS A 85 1.83 -9.43 11.65
C HIS A 85 1.99 -8.99 13.09
N GLU A 86 2.93 -9.61 13.82
CA GLU A 86 3.21 -9.30 15.24
C GLU A 86 1.95 -9.39 16.13
N GLY A 87 1.00 -10.27 15.79
CA GLY A 87 -0.27 -10.42 16.52
C GLY A 87 -1.35 -9.40 16.16
N GLU A 88 -1.07 -8.47 15.24
CA GLU A 88 -2.02 -7.49 14.72
C GLU A 88 -2.50 -7.88 13.29
N GLU A 89 -3.75 -7.55 12.96
CA GLU A 89 -4.26 -7.65 11.58
C GLU A 89 -3.67 -6.52 10.72
N ALA A 90 -3.02 -6.92 9.63
CA ALA A 90 -2.37 -6.01 8.69
C ALA A 90 -2.86 -6.26 7.27
N VAL A 91 -2.58 -5.31 6.38
CA VAL A 91 -2.76 -5.49 4.93
C VAL A 91 -1.41 -5.58 4.24
N TYR A 92 -1.28 -6.53 3.32
CA TYR A 92 -0.14 -6.61 2.41
C TYR A 92 -0.54 -6.05 1.04
N PHE A 93 0.16 -5.00 0.60
CA PHE A 93 -0.07 -4.37 -0.69
C PHE A 93 0.66 -5.14 -1.79
N LEU A 94 -0.13 -5.80 -2.63
CA LEU A 94 0.34 -6.53 -3.81
C LEU A 94 0.75 -5.55 -4.92
N VAL A 95 -0.09 -4.54 -5.12
CA VAL A 95 0.11 -3.50 -6.13
C VAL A 95 -0.34 -2.17 -5.57
N THR A 96 0.43 -1.12 -5.84
CA THR A 96 -0.03 0.27 -5.65
C THR A 96 0.25 1.09 -6.90
N ARG A 97 -0.76 1.84 -7.34
CA ARG A 97 -0.73 2.73 -8.49
C ARG A 97 -1.25 4.10 -8.10
N VAL A 98 -0.59 5.15 -8.58
CA VAL A 98 -0.95 6.53 -8.25
C VAL A 98 -0.95 7.41 -9.50
N THR A 99 -1.69 8.51 -9.48
CA THR A 99 -1.48 9.58 -10.48
C THR A 99 -0.15 10.29 -10.23
N GLY A 100 0.42 10.94 -11.25
CA GLY A 100 1.75 11.57 -11.20
C GLY A 100 2.13 12.30 -9.90
N PRO A 101 1.28 13.19 -9.34
CA PRO A 101 1.62 13.89 -8.10
C PRO A 101 1.81 12.97 -6.86
N GLY A 102 1.23 11.77 -6.88
CA GLY A 102 1.39 10.77 -5.82
C GLY A 102 2.75 10.06 -5.84
N LEU A 103 3.54 10.21 -6.91
CA LEU A 103 4.88 9.62 -7.00
C LEU A 103 5.87 10.19 -5.98
N VAL A 104 5.56 11.30 -5.30
CA VAL A 104 6.34 11.78 -4.14
C VAL A 104 6.47 10.67 -3.08
N GLY A 105 5.46 9.81 -2.92
CA GLY A 105 5.54 8.65 -2.02
C GLY A 105 6.59 7.60 -2.43
N ALA A 106 6.97 7.53 -3.71
CA ALA A 106 8.06 6.66 -4.17
C ALA A 106 9.43 7.10 -3.63
N LEU A 107 9.62 8.40 -3.34
CA LEU A 107 10.82 8.90 -2.66
C LEU A 107 10.94 8.36 -1.22
N LEU A 108 9.80 7.99 -0.62
CA LEU A 108 9.75 7.29 0.66
C LEU A 108 9.93 5.76 0.49
N GLY A 109 10.26 5.32 -0.71
CA GLY A 109 10.54 3.93 -1.06
C GLY A 109 9.32 3.02 -1.03
N ALA A 110 8.12 3.59 -1.22
CA ALA A 110 6.92 2.84 -1.51
C ALA A 110 6.91 2.40 -2.99
N PRO A 111 6.46 1.19 -3.33
CA PRO A 111 6.52 0.63 -4.69
C PRO A 111 5.41 1.20 -5.59
N PHE A 112 5.31 2.52 -5.67
CA PHE A 112 4.28 3.20 -6.43
C PHE A 112 4.70 3.29 -7.90
N ALA A 113 3.80 2.90 -8.80
CA ALA A 113 3.97 3.15 -10.23
C ALA A 113 2.85 4.09 -10.72
N PRO A 114 3.13 4.95 -11.72
CA PRO A 114 2.14 5.88 -12.23
C PRO A 114 1.01 5.16 -12.99
N SER A 115 -0.20 5.70 -12.91
CA SER A 115 -1.33 5.31 -13.77
C SER A 115 -2.31 6.48 -13.95
N ARG A 116 -3.11 6.43 -15.02
CA ARG A 116 -4.29 7.28 -15.18
C ARG A 116 -5.42 6.68 -14.37
N ILE A 117 -5.92 7.43 -13.39
CA ILE A 117 -6.93 6.98 -12.44
C ILE A 117 -7.99 8.07 -12.31
N ALA A 118 -9.26 7.68 -12.37
CA ALA A 118 -10.41 8.47 -11.99
C ALA A 118 -11.14 7.75 -10.83
N VAL A 119 -11.49 8.53 -9.80
CA VAL A 119 -12.25 8.06 -8.63
C VAL A 119 -13.21 9.19 -8.27
N GLY A 120 -14.46 8.83 -8.04
CA GLY A 120 -15.51 9.71 -7.55
C GLY A 120 -16.71 8.90 -7.09
N PRO A 121 -17.77 9.56 -6.58
CA PRO A 121 -18.99 8.88 -6.19
C PRO A 121 -19.57 8.08 -7.36
N GLY A 122 -19.75 6.78 -7.16
CA GLY A 122 -20.31 5.85 -8.13
C GLY A 122 -19.39 5.42 -9.28
N LEU A 123 -18.11 5.82 -9.28
CA LEU A 123 -17.18 5.49 -10.36
C LEU A 123 -15.74 5.27 -9.88
N VAL A 124 -15.14 4.18 -10.36
CA VAL A 124 -13.70 3.95 -10.35
C VAL A 124 -13.25 3.54 -11.76
N GLU A 125 -12.28 4.25 -12.33
CA GLU A 125 -11.68 3.90 -13.62
C GLU A 125 -10.17 4.02 -13.60
N ALA A 126 -9.49 3.04 -14.16
CA ALA A 126 -8.09 3.12 -14.54
C ALA A 126 -7.87 2.27 -15.80
N PRO A 127 -8.11 2.84 -17.00
CA PRO A 127 -8.08 2.08 -18.25
C PRO A 127 -6.74 1.38 -18.50
N GLY A 128 -5.62 2.02 -18.16
CA GLY A 128 -4.28 1.44 -18.29
C GLY A 128 -3.99 0.29 -17.31
N LEU A 129 -4.87 0.05 -16.34
CA LEU A 129 -4.83 -1.10 -15.44
C LEU A 129 -5.96 -2.09 -15.73
N GLY A 130 -6.83 -1.82 -16.71
CA GLY A 130 -8.04 -2.62 -16.92
C GLY A 130 -9.00 -2.59 -15.73
N VAL A 131 -9.17 -1.42 -15.09
CA VAL A 131 -10.14 -1.24 -14.01
C VAL A 131 -11.29 -0.35 -14.48
N SER A 132 -12.52 -0.84 -14.36
CA SER A 132 -13.75 -0.07 -14.54
C SER A 132 -14.83 -0.64 -13.63
N LEU A 133 -15.39 0.23 -12.79
CA LEU A 133 -16.43 -0.09 -11.83
C LEU A 133 -17.40 1.09 -11.75
N ARG A 134 -18.66 0.82 -12.05
CA ARG A 134 -19.79 1.68 -11.69
C ARG A 134 -20.50 1.08 -10.49
N TYR A 135 -21.00 1.93 -9.61
CA TYR A 135 -21.68 1.45 -8.42
C TYR A 135 -22.69 2.47 -7.89
N ARG A 136 -23.70 1.95 -7.19
CA ARG A 136 -24.66 2.74 -6.43
C ARG A 136 -24.30 2.70 -4.96
N ILE A 137 -24.32 3.88 -4.32
CA ILE A 137 -24.12 4.01 -2.88
C ILE A 137 -25.45 3.70 -2.18
N GLY A 138 -25.41 2.83 -1.17
CA GLY A 138 -26.54 2.43 -0.35
C GLY A 138 -26.44 3.00 1.07
N ASP A 139 -26.96 2.22 2.02
CA ASP A 139 -27.10 2.62 3.41
C ASP A 139 -25.78 2.56 4.19
N GLU A 140 -25.76 3.28 5.32
CA GLU A 140 -24.67 3.23 6.29
C GLU A 140 -24.48 1.81 6.84
N THR A 141 -23.22 1.41 7.06
CA THR A 141 -22.85 0.06 7.52
C THR A 141 -21.58 0.10 8.35
N ASP A 142 -21.40 -0.88 9.23
CA ASP A 142 -20.07 -1.17 9.80
C ASP A 142 -19.19 -1.76 8.69
N PRO A 143 -17.99 -1.21 8.44
CA PRO A 143 -17.04 -1.79 7.48
C PRO A 143 -16.36 -3.07 7.99
N GLY A 144 -16.58 -3.47 9.24
CA GLY A 144 -15.87 -4.60 9.84
C GLY A 144 -14.36 -4.36 9.89
N THR A 145 -13.58 -5.44 9.88
CA THR A 145 -12.11 -5.34 9.87
C THR A 145 -11.57 -4.72 8.56
N ILE A 146 -12.33 -4.76 7.47
CA ILE A 146 -11.94 -4.17 6.17
C ILE A 146 -11.58 -2.68 6.32
N GLY A 147 -12.34 -1.96 7.14
CA GLY A 147 -12.14 -0.52 7.40
C GLY A 147 -11.15 -0.19 8.52
N ARG A 148 -10.70 -1.17 9.33
CA ARG A 148 -10.03 -0.92 10.62
C ARG A 148 -8.52 -1.18 10.66
N HIS A 149 -7.94 -1.90 9.70
CA HIS A 149 -6.51 -2.24 9.72
C HIS A 149 -5.59 -1.01 9.84
N GLU A 150 -4.62 -1.11 10.74
CA GLU A 150 -3.68 -0.04 11.11
C GLU A 150 -2.27 -0.27 10.58
N ILE A 151 -1.96 -1.43 10.01
CA ILE A 151 -0.63 -1.75 9.48
C ILE A 151 -0.73 -2.07 8.00
N GLY A 152 0.09 -1.38 7.21
CA GLY A 152 0.31 -1.69 5.80
C GLY A 152 1.72 -2.23 5.58
N ILE A 153 1.83 -3.35 4.86
CA ILE A 153 3.09 -4.03 4.56
C ILE A 153 3.30 -4.04 3.04
N PHE A 154 4.53 -3.81 2.59
CA PHE A 154 4.89 -3.90 1.17
C PHE A 154 6.35 -4.29 0.97
N GLY A 155 6.68 -4.66 -0.27
CA GLY A 155 8.00 -5.16 -0.67
C GLY A 155 8.01 -6.67 -0.80
N ARG A 156 8.96 -7.21 -1.59
CA ARG A 156 9.06 -8.66 -1.88
C ARG A 156 10.21 -9.33 -1.13
N THR A 157 11.42 -8.78 -1.26
CA THR A 157 12.64 -9.32 -0.62
C THR A 157 12.96 -8.65 0.71
N ARG A 158 12.55 -7.39 0.87
CA ARG A 158 12.70 -6.63 2.10
C ARG A 158 11.37 -5.97 2.43
N LEU A 159 10.65 -6.59 3.37
CA LEU A 159 9.39 -6.08 3.85
C LEU A 159 9.58 -4.74 4.54
N ARG A 160 8.63 -3.84 4.33
CA ARG A 160 8.55 -2.53 4.95
C ARG A 160 7.14 -2.36 5.48
N THR A 161 7.04 -1.71 6.63
CA THR A 161 5.77 -1.43 7.29
C THR A 161 5.50 0.07 7.31
N ILE A 162 4.23 0.42 7.21
CA ILE A 162 3.68 1.74 7.48
C ILE A 162 2.56 1.59 8.48
N ARG A 163 2.53 2.43 9.52
CA ARG A 163 1.38 2.51 10.42
C ARG A 163 0.40 3.53 9.87
N ILE A 164 -0.86 3.14 9.81
CA ILE A 164 -1.99 3.89 9.27
C ILE A 164 -2.88 4.19 10.47
N ARG A 165 -2.91 5.45 10.93
CA ARG A 165 -3.97 5.89 11.85
C ARG A 165 -5.14 6.37 11.02
N ARG A 166 -6.32 5.82 11.28
CA ARG A 166 -7.56 6.19 10.59
C ARG A 166 -8.34 7.15 11.47
N GLY A 167 -8.74 8.28 10.90
CA GLY A 167 -9.75 9.13 11.51
C GLY A 167 -11.16 8.59 11.25
N ALA A 168 -12.17 9.32 11.72
CA ALA A 168 -13.56 8.98 11.49
C ALA A 168 -13.90 8.89 10.00
N ALA A 169 -14.70 7.90 9.64
CA ALA A 169 -15.25 7.71 8.30
C ALA A 169 -16.67 7.13 8.43
N VAL A 170 -17.62 7.68 7.67
CA VAL A 170 -18.97 7.11 7.54
C VAL A 170 -18.94 6.13 6.39
N TRP A 171 -19.10 4.85 6.71
CA TRP A 171 -19.07 3.78 5.72
C TRP A 171 -20.46 3.45 5.26
N ARG A 172 -20.60 3.23 3.96
CA ARG A 172 -21.84 2.82 3.32
C ARG A 172 -21.60 1.57 2.50
N ARG A 173 -22.57 0.68 2.50
CA ARG A 173 -22.60 -0.42 1.53
C ARG A 173 -22.79 0.18 0.15
N ALA A 174 -22.15 -0.40 -0.85
CA ALA A 174 -22.39 -0.07 -2.25
C ALA A 174 -22.70 -1.34 -3.04
N VAL A 175 -23.24 -1.18 -4.24
CA VAL A 175 -23.58 -2.30 -5.13
C VAL A 175 -23.06 -1.97 -6.51
N ALA A 176 -22.34 -2.89 -7.13
CA ALA A 176 -21.87 -2.72 -8.50
C ALA A 176 -23.03 -2.60 -9.49
N GLU A 177 -22.89 -1.71 -10.46
CA GLU A 177 -23.83 -1.52 -11.55
C GLU A 177 -23.25 -2.12 -12.83
N GLY A 178 -23.70 -3.32 -13.18
CA GLY A 178 -23.21 -4.07 -14.32
C GLY A 178 -21.89 -4.82 -14.03
N HIS A 179 -21.15 -5.11 -15.10
CA HIS A 179 -19.92 -5.90 -15.02
C HIS A 179 -18.78 -5.09 -14.37
N VAL A 180 -18.07 -5.73 -13.43
CA VAL A 180 -16.88 -5.16 -12.78
C VAL A 180 -15.64 -5.62 -13.54
N ARG A 181 -14.96 -4.67 -14.20
CA ARG A 181 -13.66 -4.95 -14.78
C ARG A 181 -12.57 -4.68 -13.76
N ALA A 182 -11.82 -5.73 -13.39
CA ALA A 182 -10.68 -5.63 -12.49
C ALA A 182 -9.55 -6.57 -12.93
N ASP A 183 -8.93 -6.28 -14.08
CA ASP A 183 -7.84 -7.08 -14.65
C ASP A 183 -6.72 -7.40 -13.63
N PRO A 184 -6.33 -6.54 -12.66
CA PRO A 184 -5.31 -6.89 -11.67
C PRO A 184 -5.72 -8.06 -10.78
N ILE A 185 -7.02 -8.23 -10.49
CA ILE A 185 -7.55 -9.36 -9.72
C ILE A 185 -7.46 -10.65 -10.56
N ALA A 186 -7.84 -10.56 -11.85
CA ALA A 186 -7.70 -11.66 -12.81
C ALA A 186 -6.24 -12.08 -13.04
N VAL A 187 -5.29 -11.14 -13.06
CA VAL A 187 -3.85 -11.43 -13.16
C VAL A 187 -3.35 -12.27 -11.97
N TYR A 188 -3.96 -12.14 -10.79
CA TYR A 188 -3.68 -13.00 -9.65
C TYR A 188 -4.43 -14.34 -9.66
N GLY A 189 -5.21 -14.62 -10.71
CA GLY A 189 -5.92 -15.88 -10.91
C GLY A 189 -7.33 -15.92 -10.33
N PHE A 190 -7.91 -14.78 -9.95
CA PHE A 190 -9.24 -14.70 -9.34
C PHE A 190 -10.28 -14.15 -10.31
N ASN A 191 -11.53 -14.62 -10.17
CA ASN A 191 -12.61 -14.18 -11.04
C ASN A 191 -13.27 -12.88 -10.51
N PRO A 192 -13.13 -11.73 -11.21
CA PRO A 192 -13.74 -10.49 -10.77
C PRO A 192 -15.28 -10.47 -10.90
N ASP A 193 -15.87 -11.40 -11.65
CA ASP A 193 -17.32 -11.55 -11.80
C ASP A 193 -18.00 -12.25 -10.61
N GLU A 194 -17.23 -12.84 -9.71
CA GLU A 194 -17.78 -13.41 -8.48
C GLU A 194 -18.34 -12.31 -7.56
N PRO A 195 -19.36 -12.63 -6.73
CA PRO A 195 -19.92 -11.67 -5.79
C PRO A 195 -18.85 -11.05 -4.90
N ALA A 196 -18.80 -9.72 -4.87
CA ALA A 196 -17.85 -8.96 -4.08
C ALA A 196 -18.58 -8.07 -3.07
N ASP A 197 -17.99 -7.95 -1.88
CA ASP A 197 -18.40 -6.93 -0.92
C ASP A 197 -17.87 -5.57 -1.39
N LEU A 198 -18.77 -4.60 -1.52
CA LEU A 198 -18.43 -3.25 -1.94
C LEU A 198 -18.77 -2.24 -0.85
N LEU A 199 -17.76 -1.49 -0.43
CA LEU A 199 -17.86 -0.44 0.60
C LEU A 199 -17.41 0.90 0.04
N TYR A 200 -18.09 1.96 0.48
CA TYR A 200 -17.79 3.33 0.14
C TYR A 200 -17.72 4.19 1.39
N ALA A 201 -16.74 5.08 1.46
CA ALA A 201 -16.71 6.19 2.39
C ALA A 201 -16.41 7.48 1.62
N GLU A 202 -17.28 8.48 1.76
CA GLU A 202 -17.09 9.77 1.08
C GLU A 202 -15.82 10.48 1.57
N GLN A 203 -15.55 10.38 2.88
CA GLN A 203 -14.42 11.03 3.53
C GLN A 203 -13.76 10.08 4.53
N ALA A 204 -12.44 10.10 4.54
CA ALA A 204 -11.63 9.42 5.54
C ALA A 204 -10.35 10.22 5.79
N GLN A 205 -9.84 10.19 7.02
CA GLN A 205 -8.52 10.75 7.33
C GLN A 205 -7.54 9.60 7.54
N LEU A 206 -6.37 9.70 6.90
CA LEU A 206 -5.30 8.72 7.03
C LEU A 206 -4.04 9.43 7.47
N GLU A 207 -3.44 9.00 8.58
CA GLU A 207 -2.09 9.40 8.94
C GLU A 207 -1.14 8.23 8.73
N LEU A 208 -0.13 8.45 7.90
CA LEU A 208 0.91 7.47 7.63
C LEU A 208 2.11 7.83 8.50
N GLU A 209 2.50 6.91 9.39
CA GLU A 209 3.72 7.00 10.17
C GLU A 209 4.70 5.94 9.69
N ARG A 210 5.89 6.37 9.28
CA ARG A 210 7.01 5.48 9.00
C ARG A 210 8.08 5.71 10.06
N ARG A 211 8.28 4.70 10.92
CA ARG A 211 9.43 4.66 11.81
C ARG A 211 10.68 4.31 11.00
N PRO A 212 11.83 4.98 11.23
CA PRO A 212 13.08 4.59 10.60
C PRO A 212 13.44 3.20 11.11
N THR A 213 13.45 2.21 10.22
CA THR A 213 13.87 0.86 10.58
C THR A 213 15.38 0.89 10.79
N ARG A 214 15.84 0.84 12.05
CA ARG A 214 17.23 0.44 12.36
C ARG A 214 17.38 -1.02 11.97
N LEU A 215 17.76 -1.29 10.73
CA LEU A 215 18.27 -2.61 10.39
C LEU A 215 19.71 -2.70 10.88
N ARG A 216 19.91 -3.52 11.92
CA ARG A 216 21.23 -4.09 12.20
C ARG A 216 21.61 -4.90 10.97
N LEU A 217 22.59 -4.42 10.22
CA LEU A 217 23.33 -5.29 9.31
C LEU A 217 23.99 -6.37 10.19
N PRO A 218 23.93 -7.66 9.83
CA PRO A 218 24.88 -8.60 10.37
C PRO A 218 26.27 -8.06 10.00
N VAL A 219 27.02 -7.63 11.01
CA VAL A 219 28.45 -7.40 10.86
C VAL A 219 29.01 -8.77 10.46
N GLN A 220 29.35 -8.95 9.19
CA GLN A 220 30.26 -10.02 8.82
C GLN A 220 31.59 -9.66 9.45
N THR A 221 31.80 -10.11 10.68
CA THR A 221 33.13 -10.26 11.24
C THR A 221 33.75 -11.48 10.53
N ARG A 222 34.12 -11.33 9.26
CA ARG A 222 35.18 -12.18 8.73
C ARG A 222 36.46 -11.70 9.40
N LYS A 223 36.84 -12.39 10.48
CA LYS A 223 38.26 -12.54 10.80
C LYS A 223 38.91 -13.10 9.54
N ILE A 224 39.63 -12.24 8.83
CA ILE A 224 40.71 -12.72 7.98
C ILE A 224 41.76 -13.17 9.00
N ASP A 225 41.76 -14.45 9.34
CA ASP A 225 42.95 -15.07 9.91
C ASP A 225 44.00 -15.07 8.80
N SER A 226 44.76 -13.99 8.69
CA SER A 226 46.03 -14.00 8.00
C SER A 226 47.01 -14.77 8.88
N THR A 227 47.08 -16.08 8.67
CA THR A 227 48.30 -16.83 8.96
C THR A 227 49.45 -16.12 8.25
N GLY A 228 50.41 -15.68 9.05
CA GLY A 228 51.59 -14.93 8.63
C GLY A 228 52.57 -15.72 7.76
N PRO A 229 53.72 -15.12 7.45
CA PRO A 229 54.56 -15.45 6.31
C PRO A 229 55.55 -16.58 6.61
N VAL A 230 55.88 -17.36 5.58
CA VAL A 230 57.23 -17.89 5.29
C VAL A 230 57.41 -17.87 3.77
#